data_AF-A0A2A5T1Q6-F1
#
_entry.id   AF-A0A2A5T1Q6-F1
#
_cell.length_a   1.000
_cell.length_b   1.000
_cell.length_c   1.000
_cell.angle_alpha   90.00
_cell.angle_beta   90.00
_cell.angle_gamma   90.00
#
_symmetry.space_group_name_H-M   'P 1'
#
loop_
_entity.id
_entity.type
_entity.pdbx_description
1 polymer ?
#
loop_
_entity_poly.entity_id
_entity_poly.type
_entity_poly.pdbx_seq_one_letter_code
_entity_poly.pdbx_strand_id
1 'polypeptide(L)'
;MREMKQPIFARECSIGKTIYGGNRKVDFILYHPTRWPDCLVIECKWQASSGSVYEKYPFLVLNIQNNNINTIIVLDGGGYTKGASNWLHGQAGKTYLKYVFNQGAFQKFVSKGGL
;
A
#
# COMPACT_ATOMS: atom_id res chain seq x y z
N MET A 1 -23.53 -17.35 3.45
CA MET A 1 -22.49 -16.32 3.54
C MET A 1 -22.92 -15.29 4.55
N ARG A 2 -22.06 -14.88 5.51
CA ARG A 2 -22.35 -13.73 6.39
C ARG A 2 -22.11 -12.46 5.59
N GLU A 3 -23.15 -11.67 5.33
CA GLU A 3 -23.00 -10.32 4.78
C GLU A 3 -22.24 -9.43 5.77
N MET A 4 -21.10 -8.88 5.35
CA MET A 4 -20.39 -7.85 6.11
C MET A 4 -21.15 -6.53 5.98
N LYS A 5 -21.65 -5.99 7.11
CA LYS A 5 -22.39 -4.73 7.14
C LYS A 5 -21.51 -3.49 7.23
N GLN A 6 -20.26 -3.65 7.66
CA GLN A 6 -19.30 -2.56 7.84
C GLN A 6 -17.90 -3.00 7.43
N PRO A 7 -17.02 -2.07 7.01
CA PRO A 7 -15.63 -2.40 6.73
C PRO A 7 -14.93 -2.94 7.98
N ILE A 8 -14.05 -3.93 7.80
CA ILE A 8 -13.18 -4.47 8.85
C ILE A 8 -11.73 -4.47 8.36
N PHE A 9 -10.77 -4.38 9.28
CA PHE A 9 -9.37 -4.46 8.92
C PHE A 9 -8.59 -5.40 9.84
N ALA A 10 -7.49 -5.92 9.33
CA ALA A 10 -6.49 -6.64 10.09
C ALA A 10 -5.12 -6.00 9.89
N ARG A 11 -4.22 -6.22 10.85
CA ARG A 11 -2.86 -5.66 10.88
C ARG A 11 -1.82 -6.77 10.73
N GLU A 12 -0.66 -6.44 10.19
CA GLU A 12 0.52 -7.32 10.15
C GLU A 12 0.20 -8.73 9.59
N CYS A 13 -0.56 -8.77 8.50
CA CYS A 13 -1.07 -10.01 7.90
C CYS A 13 -0.13 -10.58 6.84
N SER A 14 -0.07 -11.90 6.72
CA SER A 14 0.61 -12.57 5.61
C SER A 14 -0.41 -12.88 4.51
N ILE A 15 -0.23 -12.32 3.31
CA ILE A 15 -1.25 -12.38 2.24
C ILE A 15 -0.79 -13.13 0.99
N GLY A 16 0.36 -13.80 1.05
CA GLY A 16 0.89 -14.59 -0.05
C GLY A 16 2.40 -14.68 -0.02
N LYS A 17 3.00 -14.86 -1.20
CA LYS A 17 4.45 -14.89 -1.38
C LYS A 17 4.96 -13.61 -2.02
N THR A 18 6.18 -13.25 -1.67
CA THR A 18 6.99 -12.25 -2.37
C THR A 18 7.51 -12.83 -3.69
N ILE A 19 8.09 -11.98 -4.54
CA ILE A 19 8.78 -12.39 -5.76
C ILE A 19 9.98 -13.33 -5.53
N TYR A 20 10.47 -13.42 -4.29
CA TYR A 20 11.54 -14.35 -3.89
C TYR A 20 11.01 -15.61 -3.18
N GLY A 21 9.69 -15.83 -3.14
CA GLY A 21 9.08 -17.01 -2.51
C GLY A 21 8.94 -16.94 -0.99
N GLY A 22 9.45 -15.90 -0.33
CA GLY A 22 9.23 -15.63 1.10
C GLY A 22 7.80 -15.16 1.38
N ASN A 23 7.31 -15.28 2.62
CA ASN A 23 5.97 -14.80 2.98
C ASN A 23 5.89 -13.27 2.87
N ARG A 24 4.88 -12.74 2.16
CA ARG A 24 4.64 -11.31 2.10
C ARG A 24 3.77 -10.89 3.28
N LYS A 25 4.39 -10.16 4.21
CA LYS A 25 3.69 -9.44 5.28
C LYS A 25 3.30 -8.04 4.81
N VAL A 26 2.10 -7.60 5.20
CA VAL A 26 1.59 -6.25 4.93
C VAL A 26 1.14 -5.58 6.21
N ASP A 27 1.21 -4.25 6.23
CA ASP A 27 0.89 -3.47 7.43
C ASP A 27 -0.62 -3.54 7.76
N PHE A 28 -1.49 -3.36 6.76
CA PHE A 28 -2.94 -3.49 6.90
C PHE A 28 -3.59 -4.16 5.70
N ILE A 29 -4.69 -4.88 5.97
CA ILE A 29 -5.65 -5.34 4.97
C ILE A 29 -7.05 -4.89 5.38
N LEU A 30 -7.77 -4.25 4.47
CA LEU A 30 -9.13 -3.73 4.62
C LEU A 30 -10.07 -4.58 3.77
N TYR A 31 -11.13 -5.08 4.39
CA TYR A 31 -12.26 -5.74 3.74
C TYR A 31 -13.41 -4.74 3.71
N HIS A 32 -13.74 -4.22 2.53
CA HIS A 32 -14.85 -3.30 2.36
C HIS A 32 -16.01 -4.00 1.65
N PRO A 33 -17.25 -3.92 2.16
CA PRO A 33 -18.39 -4.67 1.61
C PRO A 33 -18.81 -4.32 0.18
N THR A 34 -18.26 -3.26 -0.43
CA THR A 34 -18.76 -2.71 -1.71
C THR A 34 -17.64 -2.10 -2.54
N ARG A 35 -16.78 -1.27 -1.95
CA ARG A 35 -15.75 -0.52 -2.68
C ARG A 35 -14.49 -1.35 -3.02
N TRP A 36 -14.11 -2.27 -2.14
CA TRP A 36 -12.91 -3.11 -2.29
C TRP A 36 -13.28 -4.59 -2.10
N PRO A 37 -14.01 -5.19 -3.06
CA PRO A 37 -14.48 -6.57 -2.94
C PRO A 37 -13.33 -7.58 -2.84
N ASP A 38 -12.19 -7.30 -3.49
CA ASP A 38 -10.97 -8.11 -3.43
C ASP A 38 -9.99 -7.65 -2.33
N CYS A 39 -10.52 -6.96 -1.33
CA CYS A 39 -9.76 -6.29 -0.27
C CYS A 39 -8.88 -5.14 -0.78
N LEU A 40 -8.35 -4.39 0.18
CA LEU A 40 -7.39 -3.33 -0.04
C LEU A 40 -6.24 -3.46 0.96
N VAL A 41 -5.01 -3.50 0.46
CA VAL A 41 -3.80 -3.42 1.28
C VAL A 41 -3.42 -1.96 1.49
N ILE A 42 -2.99 -1.62 2.70
CA ILE A 42 -2.40 -0.31 3.00
C ILE A 42 -1.01 -0.55 3.60
N GLU A 43 0.00 0.01 2.93
CA GLU A 43 1.41 -0.09 3.32
C GLU A 43 1.89 1.27 3.84
N CYS A 44 2.35 1.32 5.08
CA CYS A 44 2.93 2.51 5.69
C CYS A 44 4.45 2.46 5.54
N LYS A 45 5.02 3.49 4.92
CA LYS A 45 6.45 3.60 4.66
C LYS A 45 6.93 4.95 5.17
N TRP A 46 7.41 4.95 6.41
CA TRP A 46 8.08 6.09 7.02
C TRP A 46 9.59 5.98 6.81
N GLN A 47 10.23 7.06 6.35
CA GLN A 47 11.68 7.12 6.20
C GLN A 47 12.21 8.43 6.76
N ALA A 48 12.85 8.41 7.94
CA ALA A 48 13.35 9.60 8.61
C ALA A 48 14.70 10.10 8.10
N SER A 49 15.53 9.23 7.54
CA SER A 49 16.90 9.53 7.11
C SER A 49 17.18 8.99 5.70
N SER A 50 18.23 9.51 5.05
CA SER A 50 18.69 8.98 3.77
C SER A 50 19.09 7.51 3.89
N GLY A 51 18.73 6.68 2.91
CA GLY A 51 19.05 5.26 2.90
C GLY A 51 18.61 4.56 1.61
N SER A 52 18.56 3.22 1.64
CA SER A 52 18.33 2.33 0.49
C SER A 52 16.89 2.32 -0.05
N VAL A 53 16.24 3.48 -0.17
CA VAL A 53 14.88 3.57 -0.71
C VAL A 53 14.79 3.16 -2.19
N TYR A 54 15.88 3.37 -2.95
CA TYR A 54 16.00 2.96 -4.34
C TYR A 54 15.89 1.44 -4.54
N GLU A 55 16.32 0.64 -3.57
CA GLU A 55 16.19 -0.83 -3.63
C GLU A 55 14.82 -1.27 -3.13
N LYS A 56 14.31 -0.60 -2.08
CA LYS A 56 13.08 -0.99 -1.39
C LYS A 56 11.81 -0.73 -2.21
N TYR A 57 11.71 0.40 -2.92
CA TYR A 57 10.48 0.75 -3.65
C TYR A 57 10.22 -0.14 -4.87
N PRO A 58 11.21 -0.46 -5.72
CA PRO A 58 11.02 -1.43 -6.79
C PRO A 58 10.61 -2.80 -6.28
N PHE A 59 11.25 -3.29 -5.22
CA PHE A 59 10.86 -4.54 -4.58
C PHE A 59 9.41 -4.51 -4.10
N LEU A 60 8.98 -3.44 -3.41
CA LEU A 60 7.60 -3.28 -2.96
C LEU A 60 6.60 -3.30 -4.13
N VAL A 61 6.87 -2.54 -5.19
CA VAL A 61 5.99 -2.46 -6.37
C VAL A 61 5.88 -3.81 -7.07
N LEU A 62 6.99 -4.52 -7.26
CA LEU A 62 7.00 -5.86 -7.87
C LEU A 62 6.18 -6.87 -7.03
N ASN A 63 6.25 -6.80 -5.69
CA ASN A 63 5.45 -7.66 -4.83
C ASN A 63 3.95 -7.34 -4.90
N ILE A 64 3.59 -6.05 -4.98
CA ILE A 64 2.20 -5.62 -5.18
C ILE A 64 1.66 -6.19 -6.50
N GLN A 65 2.45 -6.12 -7.57
CA GLN A 65 2.12 -6.71 -8.87
C GLN A 65 2.01 -8.23 -8.79
N ASN A 66 2.89 -8.91 -8.05
CA ASN A 66 2.89 -10.36 -7.93
C ASN A 66 1.65 -10.91 -7.20
N ASN A 67 1.11 -10.20 -6.20
CA ASN A 67 -0.05 -10.69 -5.46
C ASN A 67 -1.40 -10.29 -6.04
N ASN A 68 -1.43 -9.36 -6.99
CA ASN A 68 -2.67 -8.90 -7.62
C ASN A 68 -3.71 -8.33 -6.63
N ILE A 69 -3.25 -7.69 -5.54
CA ILE A 69 -4.14 -7.10 -4.52
C ILE A 69 -4.00 -5.58 -4.54
N ASN A 70 -5.13 -4.90 -4.68
CA ASN A 70 -5.19 -3.43 -4.67
C ASN A 70 -4.47 -2.89 -3.43
N THR A 71 -3.55 -1.95 -3.64
CA THR A 71 -2.67 -1.45 -2.59
C THR A 71 -2.61 0.08 -2.62
N ILE A 72 -2.67 0.70 -1.44
CA ILE A 72 -2.31 2.09 -1.20
C ILE A 72 -0.99 2.11 -0.43
N ILE A 73 -0.08 3.01 -0.81
CA ILE A 73 1.12 3.30 -0.02
C ILE A 73 0.95 4.66 0.65
N VAL A 74 1.14 4.70 1.96
CA VAL A 74 1.28 5.93 2.75
C VAL A 74 2.77 6.15 2.99
N LEU A 75 3.37 7.07 2.23
CA LEU A 75 4.79 7.39 2.21
C LEU A 75 5.06 8.74 2.91
N ASP A 76 5.88 8.74 3.97
CA ASP A 76 6.19 9.97 4.72
C ASP A 76 7.59 9.92 5.38
N GLY A 77 7.97 10.96 6.11
CA GLY A 77 9.21 11.04 6.90
C GLY A 77 10.38 11.80 6.26
N GLY A 78 10.26 12.22 4.99
CA GLY A 78 11.18 13.18 4.35
C GLY A 78 12.61 12.70 4.04
N GLY A 79 13.03 11.54 4.53
CA GLY A 79 14.38 10.98 4.32
C GLY A 79 14.58 10.25 2.98
N TYR A 80 13.55 10.12 2.16
CA TYR A 80 13.67 9.56 0.81
C TYR A 80 14.12 10.62 -0.20
N THR A 81 14.83 10.21 -1.25
CA THR A 81 15.21 11.13 -2.32
C THR A 81 13.99 11.52 -3.17
N LYS A 82 14.03 12.72 -3.75
CA LYS A 82 13.00 13.18 -4.70
C LYS A 82 12.84 12.22 -5.89
N GLY A 83 13.95 11.68 -6.40
CA GLY A 83 13.93 10.71 -7.49
C GLY A 83 13.17 9.43 -7.13
N ALA A 84 13.43 8.84 -5.97
CA ALA A 84 12.75 7.63 -5.51
C ALA A 84 11.26 7.86 -5.26
N SER A 85 10.91 8.99 -4.64
CA SER A 85 9.50 9.39 -4.43
C SER A 85 8.77 9.61 -5.75
N ASN A 86 9.34 10.40 -6.67
CA ASN A 86 8.75 10.64 -7.99
C ASN A 86 8.55 9.34 -8.77
N TRP A 87 9.54 8.45 -8.74
CA TRP A 87 9.44 7.14 -9.39
C TRP A 87 8.29 6.31 -8.82
N LEU A 88 8.15 6.26 -7.49
CA LEU A 88 7.09 5.50 -6.80
C LEU A 88 5.70 6.09 -7.08
N HIS A 89 5.54 7.42 -7.02
CA HIS A 89 4.31 8.09 -7.41
C HIS A 89 3.96 7.80 -8.89
N GLY A 90 4.96 7.75 -9.77
CA GLY A 90 4.79 7.36 -11.17
C GLY A 90 4.38 5.91 -11.40
N GLN A 91 4.35 5.06 -10.36
CA GLN A 91 3.80 3.69 -10.45
C GLN A 91 2.32 3.61 -10.09
N ALA A 92 1.77 4.62 -9.43
CA ALA A 92 0.35 4.66 -9.06
C ALA A 92 -0.55 4.63 -10.30
N GLY A 93 -1.62 3.84 -10.25
CA GLY A 93 -2.60 3.69 -11.33
C GLY A 93 -2.20 2.74 -12.46
N LYS A 94 -0.94 2.28 -12.53
CA LYS A 94 -0.49 1.36 -13.60
C LYS A 94 -0.95 -0.08 -13.41
N THR A 95 -1.09 -0.53 -12.17
CA THR A 95 -1.37 -1.93 -11.81
C THR A 95 -2.25 -2.00 -10.56
N TYR A 96 -1.87 -2.80 -9.57
CA TYR A 96 -2.55 -2.94 -8.29
C TYR A 96 -2.15 -1.86 -7.28
N LEU A 97 -1.08 -1.10 -7.53
CA LEU A 97 -0.80 0.11 -6.76
C LEU A 97 -1.77 1.22 -7.19
N LYS A 98 -2.78 1.52 -6.37
CA LYS A 98 -3.83 2.50 -6.68
C LYS A 98 -3.40 3.92 -6.38
N TYR A 99 -2.85 4.14 -5.18
CA TYR A 99 -2.47 5.47 -4.73
C TYR A 99 -1.18 5.43 -3.92
N VAL A 100 -0.43 6.53 -4.02
CA VAL A 100 0.68 6.84 -3.12
C VAL A 100 0.36 8.20 -2.51
N PHE A 101 0.21 8.24 -1.19
CA PHE A 101 -0.12 9.45 -0.44
C PHE A 101 0.94 9.72 0.61
N ASN A 102 1.15 10.99 0.98
CA ASN A 102 1.68 11.29 2.31
C ASN A 102 0.57 11.17 3.37
N GLN A 103 0.91 11.25 4.65
CA GLN A 103 -0.07 11.06 5.73
C GLN A 103 -1.23 12.08 5.62
N GLY A 104 -0.92 13.35 5.37
CA GLY A 104 -1.95 14.40 5.26
C GLY A 104 -2.90 14.21 4.07
N ALA A 105 -2.37 13.80 2.91
CA ALA A 105 -3.19 13.50 1.74
C ALA A 105 -4.06 12.26 1.94
N PHE A 106 -3.52 11.23 2.61
CA PHE A 106 -4.28 10.05 2.97
C PHE A 106 -5.44 10.38 3.90
N GLN A 107 -5.21 11.17 4.97
CA GLN A 107 -6.27 11.61 5.87
C GLN A 107 -7.38 12.36 5.13
N LYS A 108 -7.02 13.28 4.21
CA LYS A 108 -8.01 13.99 3.37
C LYS A 108 -8.80 13.03 2.48
N PHE A 109 -8.13 12.06 1.86
CA PHE A 109 -8.77 11.04 1.03
C PHE A 109 -9.80 10.22 1.84
N VAL A 110 -9.41 9.74 3.03
CA VAL A 110 -10.30 8.99 3.93
C VAL A 110 -11.49 9.84 4.39
N SER A 111 -11.24 11.10 4.79
CA SER A 111 -12.30 12.01 5.28
C SER A 111 -13.38 12.31 4.24
N LYS A 112 -13.04 12.20 2.95
CA LYS A 112 -13.97 12.36 1.82
C LYS A 112 -14.65 11.04 1.44
N GLY A 113 -14.52 10.01 2.27
CA GLY A 113 -15.01 8.67 1.99
C GLY A 113 -14.29 8.07 0.79
N GLY A 114 -12.96 8.06 0.77
CA GLY A 114 -12.14 7.40 -0.26
C GLY A 114 -11.86 5.92 0.01
N LEU A 115 -12.00 5.47 1.27
CA LEU A 115 -11.88 4.04 1.64
C LEU A 115 -13.19 3.29 1.49
#